data_AF-A0AAV8XA06-F1
#
_entry.id   AF-A0AAV8XA06-F1
#
_cell.length_a   1.000
_cell.length_b   1.000
_cell.length_c   1.000
_cell.angle_alpha   90.00
_cell.angle_beta   90.00
_cell.angle_gamma   90.00
#
_symmetry.space_group_name_H-M   'P 1'
#
loop_
_entity.id
_entity.type
_entity.pdbx_description
1 polymer ?
#
loop_
_entity_poly.entity_id
_entity_poly.type
_entity_poly.pdbx_seq_one_letter_code
_entity_poly.pdbx_strand_id
1 'polypeptide(L)'
;MGLGKTLQIVTFSEIFLRHTPAKTILCIMPINTLQNWMAEFNMWLPTEETVSNSLLNAHGEVRPRKFNLHVLNDSHKTLVARAKGGVLLIGYEQFRLLSLRKFPKSRKKPNPMEQMPDDDRNKMLFDEVHAALVRPGPDLLVS
;
A
#
# COMPACT_ATOMS: atom_id res chain seq x y z
N MET A 1 18.74 -0.54 13.12
CA MET A 1 18.75 0.77 13.82
C MET A 1 17.35 1.06 14.34
N GLY A 2 17.08 0.75 15.61
CA GLY A 2 15.73 0.76 16.23
C GLY A 2 15.23 2.13 16.69
N LEU A 3 15.39 3.18 15.87
CA LEU A 3 14.98 4.56 16.20
C LEU A 3 13.46 4.81 16.09
N GLY A 4 12.66 3.78 15.81
CA GLY A 4 11.20 3.93 15.66
C GLY A 4 10.79 4.77 14.45
N LYS A 5 11.60 4.80 13.38
CA LYS A 5 11.30 5.57 12.16
C LYS A 5 9.97 5.15 11.53
N THR A 6 9.67 3.86 11.53
CA THR A 6 8.38 3.35 11.05
C THR A 6 7.24 3.96 11.86
N LEU A 7 7.30 3.91 13.20
CA LEU A 7 6.29 4.51 14.07
C LEU A 7 6.11 6.02 13.82
N GLN A 8 7.20 6.75 13.61
CA GLN A 8 7.12 8.19 13.25
C GLN A 8 6.31 8.39 11.96
N ILE A 9 6.56 7.59 10.94
CA ILE A 9 5.88 7.70 9.64
C ILE A 9 4.43 7.21 9.73
N VAL A 10 4.16 6.14 10.47
CA VAL A 10 2.81 5.64 10.74
C VAL A 10 1.98 6.71 11.45
N THR A 11 2.53 7.31 12.51
CA THR A 11 1.87 8.37 13.27
C THR A 11 1.66 9.62 12.43
N PHE A 12 2.67 10.02 11.66
CA PHE A 12 2.57 11.17 10.76
C PHE A 12 1.49 10.96 9.69
N SER A 13 1.44 9.77 9.07
CA SER A 13 0.45 9.44 8.04
C SER A 13 -0.98 9.57 8.56
N GLU A 14 -1.19 9.13 9.79
CA GLU A 14 -2.47 9.21 10.49
C GLU A 14 -2.89 10.65 10.76
N ILE A 15 -1.99 11.45 11.33
CA ILE A 15 -2.25 12.86 11.64
C ILE A 15 -2.48 13.65 10.35
N PHE A 16 -1.68 13.40 9.32
CA PHE A 16 -1.75 14.05 8.02
C PHE A 16 -3.12 13.79 7.36
N LEU A 17 -3.55 12.53 7.23
CA LEU A 17 -4.85 12.19 6.64
C LEU A 17 -6.03 12.71 7.47
N ARG A 18 -5.87 12.92 8.77
CA ARG A 18 -6.94 13.47 9.62
C ARG A 18 -7.08 14.99 9.49
N HIS A 19 -5.97 15.71 9.47
CA HIS A 19 -5.97 17.18 9.60
C HIS A 19 -5.79 17.91 8.27
N THR A 20 -5.55 17.18 7.19
CA THR A 20 -5.42 17.77 5.85
C THR A 20 -6.53 17.25 4.94
N PRO A 21 -6.90 17.99 3.87
CA PRO A 21 -7.83 17.50 2.86
C PRO A 21 -7.23 16.39 1.97
N ALA A 22 -5.97 16.02 2.20
CA ALA A 22 -5.28 14.96 1.49
C ALA A 22 -5.97 13.62 1.71
N LYS A 23 -6.01 12.82 0.66
CA LYS A 23 -6.66 11.50 0.69
C LYS A 23 -5.68 10.38 0.44
N THR A 24 -4.46 10.69 -0.02
CA THR A 24 -3.53 9.66 -0.51
C THR A 24 -2.10 9.92 -0.05
N ILE A 25 -1.46 8.87 0.46
CA ILE A 25 -0.04 8.85 0.79
C ILE A 25 0.62 7.70 0.03
N LEU A 26 1.74 7.96 -0.62
CA LEU A 26 2.59 6.96 -1.24
C LEU A 26 3.87 6.79 -0.43
N CYS A 27 4.13 5.59 0.07
CA CYS A 27 5.38 5.25 0.75
C CYS A 27 6.19 4.27 -0.11
N ILE A 28 7.39 4.67 -0.49
CA ILE A 28 8.35 3.89 -1.29
C ILE A 28 9.44 3.36 -0.35
N MET A 29 9.67 2.05 -0.36
CA MET A 29 10.63 1.42 0.56
C MET A 29 11.25 0.13 -0.04
N PRO A 30 12.30 -0.43 0.58
CA PRO A 30 12.81 -1.73 0.17
C PRO A 30 11.73 -2.82 0.30
N ILE A 31 11.63 -3.71 -0.69
CA ILE A 31 10.57 -4.74 -0.74
C ILE A 31 10.58 -5.65 0.51
N ASN A 32 11.76 -5.93 1.04
CA ASN A 32 11.97 -6.78 2.22
C ASN A 32 11.36 -6.20 3.50
N THR A 33 11.10 -4.89 3.55
CA THR A 33 10.54 -4.24 4.73
C THR A 33 9.03 -4.00 4.62
N LEU A 34 8.40 -4.22 3.46
CA LEU A 34 6.97 -3.96 3.26
C LEU A 34 6.07 -4.72 4.23
N GLN A 35 6.36 -6.00 4.47
CA GLN A 35 5.56 -6.82 5.40
C GLN A 35 5.71 -6.33 6.85
N ASN A 36 6.93 -5.96 7.25
CA ASN A 36 7.17 -5.39 8.58
C ASN A 36 6.43 -4.06 8.76
N TRP A 37 6.45 -3.21 7.74
CA TRP A 37 5.72 -1.96 7.73
C TRP A 37 4.21 -2.17 7.80
N MET A 38 3.68 -3.14 7.04
CA MET A 38 2.27 -3.51 7.09
C MET A 38 1.87 -3.99 8.49
N ALA A 39 2.70 -4.81 9.12
CA ALA A 39 2.49 -5.28 10.49
C ALA A 39 2.52 -4.12 11.49
N GLU A 40 3.49 -3.21 11.39
CA GLU A 40 3.57 -2.02 12.24
C GLU A 40 2.36 -1.09 12.04
N PHE A 41 1.94 -0.83 10.80
CA PHE A 41 0.73 -0.05 10.54
C PHE A 41 -0.51 -0.70 11.16
N ASN A 42 -0.66 -2.02 11.08
CA ASN A 42 -1.81 -2.71 11.68
C ASN A 42 -1.73 -2.81 13.20
N MET A 43 -0.51 -2.85 13.77
CA MET A 43 -0.29 -2.86 15.22
C MET A 43 -0.58 -1.49 15.84
N TRP A 44 -0.01 -0.43 15.28
CA TRP A 44 -0.14 0.92 15.82
C TRP A 44 -1.46 1.58 15.44
N LEU A 45 -1.99 1.26 14.26
CA LEU A 45 -3.22 1.81 13.70
C LEU A 45 -4.16 0.69 13.20
N PRO A 46 -4.74 -0.09 14.14
CA PRO A 46 -5.72 -1.11 13.80
C PRO A 46 -6.99 -0.53 13.15
N THR A 47 -7.71 -1.36 12.41
CA THR A 47 -9.01 -1.00 11.81
C THR A 47 -10.12 -1.10 12.86
N GLU A 48 -11.30 -0.53 12.59
CA GLU A 48 -12.45 -0.63 13.50
C GLU A 48 -12.78 -2.08 13.89
N GLU A 49 -12.60 -3.02 12.95
CA GLU A 49 -12.81 -4.46 13.16
C GLU A 49 -11.75 -5.09 14.08
N THR A 50 -10.50 -4.61 14.02
CA THR A 50 -9.38 -5.21 14.76
C THR A 50 -9.00 -4.46 16.04
N VAL A 51 -9.51 -3.23 16.24
CA VAL A 51 -9.28 -2.44 17.46
C VAL A 51 -9.70 -3.22 18.70
N SER A 52 -10.84 -3.92 18.66
CA SER A 52 -11.35 -4.71 19.81
C SER A 52 -10.35 -5.76 20.32
N ASN A 53 -9.57 -6.35 19.41
CA ASN A 53 -8.56 -7.36 19.71
C ASN A 53 -7.13 -6.79 19.81
N SER A 54 -6.97 -5.46 19.79
CA SER A 54 -5.66 -4.83 19.84
C SER A 54 -5.02 -5.01 21.21
N LEU A 55 -3.74 -5.40 21.22
CA LEU A 55 -2.92 -5.48 22.43
C LEU A 55 -2.77 -4.12 23.12
N LEU A 56 -2.96 -3.02 22.38
CA LEU A 56 -2.87 -1.67 22.90
C LEU A 56 -4.06 -1.29 23.81
N ASN A 57 -5.17 -2.03 23.77
CA ASN A 57 -6.32 -1.79 24.66
C ASN A 57 -5.98 -1.97 26.14
N ALA A 58 -4.95 -2.77 26.45
CA ALA A 58 -4.45 -2.92 27.81
C ALA A 58 -3.74 -1.65 28.34
N HIS A 59 -3.33 -0.74 27.45
CA HIS A 59 -2.55 0.45 27.75
C HIS A 59 -3.32 1.78 27.58
N GLY A 60 -4.58 1.73 27.13
CA GLY A 60 -5.43 2.91 26.97
C GLY A 60 -6.45 2.79 25.84
N GLU A 61 -7.12 3.89 25.51
CA GLU A 61 -8.06 3.94 24.39
C GLU A 61 -7.29 3.92 23.05
N VAL A 62 -7.60 2.93 22.21
CA VAL A 62 -6.98 2.77 20.90
C VAL A 62 -7.92 3.30 19.84
N ARG A 63 -7.50 4.37 19.15
CA ARG A 63 -8.29 4.96 18.08
C ARG A 63 -8.14 4.14 16.78
N PRO A 64 -9.25 3.69 16.16
CA PRO A 64 -9.19 3.02 14.86
C PRO A 64 -8.74 3.97 13.76
N ARG A 65 -8.01 3.44 12.77
CA ARG A 65 -7.74 4.17 11.52
C ARG A 65 -9.00 4.25 10.66
N LYS A 66 -9.17 5.41 10.00
CA LYS A 66 -10.26 5.68 9.05
C LYS A 66 -9.81 5.62 7.59
N PHE A 67 -8.61 5.11 7.33
CA PHE A 67 -8.05 5.00 6.00
C PHE A 67 -7.61 3.56 5.70
N ASN A 68 -7.58 3.22 4.40
CA ASN A 68 -7.15 1.90 3.96
C ASN A 68 -5.63 1.84 3.78
N LEU A 69 -5.05 0.69 4.11
CA LEU A 69 -3.66 0.39 3.85
C LEU A 69 -3.58 -0.55 2.65
N HIS A 70 -2.87 -0.13 1.61
CA HIS A 70 -2.66 -0.91 0.40
C HIS A 70 -1.18 -1.28 0.31
N VAL A 71 -0.89 -2.53 -0.05
CA VAL A 71 0.48 -2.99 -0.27
C VAL A 71 0.57 -3.54 -1.68
N LEU A 72 1.49 -2.99 -2.47
CA LEU A 72 1.77 -3.49 -3.81
C LEU A 72 3.04 -4.33 -3.78
N ASN A 73 2.84 -5.64 -3.83
CA ASN A 73 3.87 -6.65 -3.99
C ASN A 73 3.61 -7.44 -5.28
N ASP A 74 4.59 -8.21 -5.77
CA ASP A 74 4.49 -9.07 -6.96
C ASP A 74 3.30 -10.05 -6.93
N SER A 75 2.70 -10.28 -5.76
CA SER A 75 1.45 -11.04 -5.56
C SER A 75 0.26 -10.09 -5.45
N HIS A 76 -0.30 -9.75 -6.61
CA HIS A 76 -1.30 -8.70 -6.87
C HIS A 76 -2.72 -8.97 -6.32
N LYS A 77 -2.89 -9.36 -5.04
CA LYS A 77 -4.22 -9.73 -4.50
C LYS A 77 -5.00 -8.59 -3.84
N THR A 78 -4.40 -7.44 -3.56
CA THR A 78 -5.01 -6.41 -2.69
C THR A 78 -5.21 -5.04 -3.35
N LEU A 79 -5.26 -4.98 -4.68
CA LEU A 79 -5.43 -3.74 -5.44
C LEU A 79 -6.89 -3.35 -5.72
N VAL A 80 -7.84 -4.26 -5.47
CA VAL A 80 -9.27 -4.03 -5.72
C VAL A 80 -9.90 -3.04 -4.72
N ALA A 81 -9.18 -2.65 -3.66
CA ALA A 81 -9.65 -1.65 -2.70
C ALA A 81 -9.53 -0.18 -3.20
N ARG A 82 -9.55 0.02 -4.52
CA ARG A 82 -9.35 1.31 -5.20
C ARG A 82 -10.63 2.11 -5.30
N ALA A 83 -10.64 3.22 -4.57
CA ALA A 83 -11.33 4.49 -4.84
C ALA A 83 -11.40 5.38 -3.58
N LYS A 84 -11.18 4.81 -2.39
CA LYS A 84 -11.49 5.47 -1.10
C LYS A 84 -10.33 6.20 -0.41
N GLY A 85 -9.18 6.37 -1.08
CA GLY A 85 -8.00 6.99 -0.46
C GLY A 85 -7.33 6.10 0.59
N GLY A 86 -6.15 6.52 1.05
CA GLY A 86 -5.38 5.85 2.09
C GLY A 86 -3.87 5.88 1.85
N VAL A 87 -3.18 4.88 2.41
CA VAL A 87 -1.72 4.76 2.37
C VAL A 87 -1.35 3.59 1.44
N LEU A 88 -0.54 3.85 0.41
CA LEU A 88 0.01 2.83 -0.49
C LEU A 88 1.48 2.59 -0.17
N LEU A 89 1.81 1.37 0.26
CA LEU A 89 3.18 0.90 0.44
C LEU A 89 3.64 0.19 -0.84
N ILE A 90 4.75 0.63 -1.42
CA ILE A 90 5.29 0.06 -2.66
C ILE A 90 6.80 -0.15 -2.57
N GLY A 91 7.27 -1.24 -3.19
CA GLY A 91 8.69 -1.51 -3.36
C GLY A 91 9.33 -0.60 -4.41
N TYR A 92 10.59 -0.19 -4.22
CA TYR A 92 11.33 0.62 -5.20
C TYR A 92 11.28 0.10 -6.64
N GLU A 93 11.47 -1.21 -6.84
CA GLU A 93 11.45 -1.77 -8.20
C GLU A 93 10.05 -1.75 -8.82
N GLN A 94 9.00 -1.99 -8.02
CA GLN A 94 7.62 -1.91 -8.50
C GLN A 94 7.24 -0.48 -8.88
N PHE A 95 7.66 0.50 -8.07
CA PHE A 95 7.49 1.92 -8.38
C PHE A 95 8.23 2.31 -9.67
N ARG A 96 9.44 1.79 -9.87
CA ARG A 96 10.23 2.02 -11.09
C ARG A 96 9.57 1.41 -12.32
N LEU A 97 9.07 0.19 -12.22
CA LEU A 97 8.33 -0.47 -13.31
C LEU A 97 7.07 0.32 -13.68
N LEU A 98 6.29 0.74 -12.68
CA LEU A 98 5.12 1.60 -12.86
C LEU A 98 5.49 2.89 -13.59
N SER A 99 6.48 3.62 -13.08
CA SER A 99 6.93 4.90 -13.66
C SER A 99 7.39 4.78 -15.11
N LEU A 100 8.05 3.67 -15.46
CA LEU A 100 8.53 3.42 -16.82
C LEU A 100 7.47 2.80 -17.74
N ARG A 101 6.26 2.54 -17.23
CA ARG A 101 5.22 1.73 -17.92
C ARG A 101 5.76 0.39 -18.44
N LYS A 102 6.77 -0.16 -17.75
CA LYS A 102 7.39 -1.43 -18.12
C LYS A 102 6.71 -2.53 -17.35
N PHE A 103 5.77 -3.18 -18.01
CA PHE A 103 5.16 -4.41 -17.53
C PHE A 103 6.23 -5.50 -17.41
N PRO A 104 6.46 -6.07 -16.22
CA PRO A 104 7.23 -7.31 -16.13
C PRO A 104 6.42 -8.38 -16.87
N LYS A 105 6.84 -8.74 -18.08
CA LYS A 105 6.26 -9.89 -18.78
C LYS A 105 6.53 -11.12 -17.92
N SER A 106 5.45 -11.79 -17.47
CA SER A 106 5.56 -13.08 -16.82
C SER A 106 6.36 -14.02 -17.72
N ARG A 107 7.57 -14.41 -17.30
CA ARG A 107 8.39 -15.44 -17.99
C ARG A 107 7.81 -16.85 -17.76
N LYS A 108 6.48 -17.01 -17.74
CA LYS A 108 5.89 -18.35 -17.81
C LYS A 108 5.97 -18.81 -19.25
N LYS A 109 6.63 -19.96 -19.48
CA LYS A 109 6.56 -20.67 -20.76
C LYS A 109 5.09 -20.83 -21.14
N PRO A 110 4.70 -20.51 -22.39
CA PRO A 110 3.31 -20.62 -22.79
C PRO A 110 2.92 -22.10 -22.80
N ASN A 111 2.18 -22.54 -21.77
CA ASN A 111 1.39 -23.75 -21.87
C ASN A 111 0.16 -23.40 -22.74
N PRO A 112 -0.11 -24.13 -23.83
CA PRO A 112 -1.23 -23.83 -24.74
C PRO A 112 -2.63 -23.91 -24.13
N MET A 113 -2.77 -24.39 -22.88
CA MET A 113 -4.07 -24.65 -22.24
C MET A 113 -4.50 -23.58 -21.22
N GLU A 114 -3.63 -22.64 -20.85
CA GLU A 114 -3.90 -21.62 -19.81
C GLU A 114 -3.57 -20.23 -20.35
N GLN A 115 -4.34 -19.74 -21.33
CA GLN A 115 -4.10 -18.43 -21.93
C GLN A 115 -5.21 -17.42 -21.56
N MET A 116 -4.76 -16.30 -20.99
CA MET A 116 -5.29 -14.92 -21.16
C MET A 116 -6.21 -14.23 -20.13
N PRO A 117 -6.71 -14.79 -19.01
CA PRO A 117 -7.51 -13.96 -18.09
C PRO A 117 -6.68 -13.11 -17.12
N ASP A 118 -5.51 -13.60 -16.70
CA ASP A 118 -4.77 -13.02 -15.57
C ASP A 118 -3.76 -11.95 -16.00
N ASP A 119 -3.08 -12.13 -17.13
CA ASP A 119 -2.12 -11.13 -17.62
C ASP A 119 -2.82 -9.83 -18.06
N ASP A 120 -4.00 -9.92 -18.69
CA ASP A 120 -4.78 -8.74 -19.06
C ASP A 120 -5.37 -8.03 -17.83
N ARG A 121 -5.86 -8.77 -16.82
CA ARG A 121 -6.29 -8.18 -15.54
C ARG A 121 -5.14 -7.49 -14.81
N ASN A 122 -3.96 -8.10 -14.79
CA ASN A 122 -2.77 -7.50 -14.20
C ASN A 122 -2.34 -6.24 -14.96
N LYS A 123 -2.47 -6.26 -16.29
CA LYS A 123 -2.17 -5.11 -17.13
C LYS A 123 -3.09 -3.92 -16.82
N MET A 124 -4.40 -4.19 -16.76
CA MET A 124 -5.40 -3.18 -16.42
C MET A 124 -5.19 -2.62 -15.01
N LEU A 125 -4.87 -3.46 -14.02
CA LEU A 125 -4.58 -3.02 -12.66
C LEU A 125 -3.38 -2.09 -12.61
N PHE A 126 -2.32 -2.39 -13.35
CA PHE A 126 -1.11 -1.57 -13.39
C PHE A 126 -1.36 -0.21 -14.05
N ASP A 127 -2.09 -0.19 -15.17
CA ASP A 127 -2.47 1.04 -15.86
C ASP A 127 -3.33 1.92 -14.95
N GLU A 128 -4.19 1.31 -14.13
CA GLU A 128 -4.97 2.02 -13.12
C GLU A 128 -4.10 2.53 -11.96
N VAL A 129 -3.09 1.76 -11.47
CA VAL A 129 -2.12 2.28 -10.47
C VAL A 129 -1.44 3.50 -11.04
N HIS A 130 -0.92 3.38 -12.26
CA HIS A 130 -0.19 4.42 -12.93
C HIS A 130 -1.08 5.66 -13.14
N ALA A 131 -2.32 5.47 -13.58
CA ALA A 131 -3.28 6.56 -13.73
C ALA A 131 -3.51 7.29 -12.39
N ALA A 132 -3.73 6.55 -11.30
CA ALA A 132 -3.91 7.12 -9.97
C ALA A 132 -2.66 7.85 -9.46
N LEU A 133 -1.46 7.36 -9.79
CA LEU A 133 -0.19 8.00 -9.46
C LEU A 133 0.07 9.30 -10.24
N VAL A 134 -0.54 9.47 -11.41
CA VAL A 134 -0.31 10.63 -12.28
C VAL A 134 -1.45 11.65 -12.23
N ARG A 135 -2.70 11.24 -11.96
CA ARG A 135 -3.86 12.15 -11.86
C ARG A 135 -4.89 11.63 -10.84
N PRO A 136 -5.15 12.35 -9.73
CA PRO A 136 -4.52 13.59 -9.27
C PRO A 136 -3.08 13.43 -8.74
N GLY A 137 -2.57 12.20 -8.61
CA GLY A 137 -1.26 11.93 -8.00
C GLY A 137 -1.32 11.88 -6.47
N PRO A 138 -0.27 11.32 -5.82
CA PRO A 138 -0.24 11.25 -4.36
C PRO A 138 -0.07 12.64 -3.75
N ASP A 139 -0.86 12.94 -2.71
CA ASP A 139 -0.77 14.21 -1.98
C ASP A 139 0.54 14.31 -1.17
N LEU A 140 1.09 13.16 -0.79
CA LEU A 140 2.33 13.03 -0.03
C LEU A 140 3.12 11.82 -0.51
N LEU A 141 4.43 12.01 -0.70
CA LEU A 141 5.37 10.95 -1.04
C LEU A 141 6.42 10.83 0.09
N VAL A 142 6.60 9.61 0.58
CA VAL A 142 7.63 9.24 1.56
C VAL A 142 8.57 8.22 0.91
N SER A 143 9.89 8.45 0.97
CA SER A 143 10.95 7.64 0.33
C SER A 143 12.08 7.35 1.29
#